data_AF-A0A7C4V8B9-F1
#
_entry.id   AF-A0A7C4V8B9-F1
#
_cell.length_a   1.000
_cell.length_b   1.000
_cell.length_c   1.000
_cell.angle_alpha   90.00
_cell.angle_beta   90.00
_cell.angle_gamma   90.00
#
_symmetry.space_group_name_H-M   'P 1'
#
loop_
_entity.id
_entity.type
_entity.pdbx_description
1 polymer ?
#
loop_
_entity_poly.entity_id
_entity_poly.type
_entity_poly.pdbx_seq_one_letter_code
_entity_poly.pdbx_strand_id
1 'polypeptide(L)'
;MSSSDQPMAAHERFRFNSLEALREKASALGLDIRFETRIEALRTPIRVGSAVLPNRLAIHPMEGCDGTPDGSPDVLTIRRYERFAKSGAGLVWFEATAVVHEGRAN
;
A
#
# COMPACT_ATOMS: atom_id res chain seq x y z
N MET A 1 -11.67 -26.12 25.71
CA MET A 1 -10.22 -25.93 25.88
C MET A 1 -9.95 -24.45 25.72
N SER A 2 -9.50 -23.80 26.78
CA SER A 2 -9.48 -22.33 26.95
C SER A 2 -8.47 -21.69 26.01
N SER A 3 -8.95 -20.78 25.15
CA SER A 3 -8.14 -19.97 24.23
C SER A 3 -7.68 -18.69 24.89
N SER A 4 -6.93 -18.79 25.98
CA SER A 4 -6.58 -17.62 26.81
C SER A 4 -5.21 -17.78 27.47
N ASP A 5 -4.14 -17.89 26.65
CA ASP A 5 -2.80 -17.39 27.02
C ASP A 5 -1.85 -17.45 25.81
N GLN A 6 -2.08 -16.58 24.80
CA GLN A 6 -1.03 -16.30 23.82
C GLN A 6 -0.18 -15.17 24.42
N PRO A 7 1.09 -15.42 24.79
CA PRO A 7 1.93 -14.37 25.37
C PRO A 7 2.03 -13.21 24.36
N MET A 8 1.61 -12.02 24.77
CA MET A 8 1.86 -10.82 23.97
C MET A 8 3.38 -10.69 23.77
N ALA A 9 3.82 -10.63 22.52
CA ALA A 9 5.21 -10.45 22.19
C ALA A 9 5.75 -9.18 22.87
N ALA A 10 6.78 -9.33 23.71
CA ALA A 10 7.47 -8.19 24.31
C ALA A 10 8.00 -7.29 23.18
N HIS A 11 7.85 -5.97 23.35
CA HIS A 11 8.38 -5.02 22.38
C HIS A 11 9.90 -5.21 22.23
N GLU A 12 10.34 -5.42 21.00
CA GLU A 12 11.74 -5.51 20.62
C GLU A 12 12.02 -4.68 19.36
N ARG A 13 13.27 -4.28 19.18
CA ARG A 13 13.68 -3.58 17.96
C ARG A 13 13.90 -4.59 16.84
N PHE A 14 13.09 -4.52 15.79
CA PHE A 14 13.25 -5.36 14.61
C PHE A 14 14.43 -4.87 13.73
N ARG A 15 15.32 -5.79 13.33
CA ARG A 15 16.36 -5.55 12.33
C ARG A 15 16.61 -6.82 11.53
N PHE A 16 15.85 -7.01 10.46
CA PHE A 16 16.00 -8.15 9.55
C PHE A 16 16.82 -7.74 8.33
N ASN A 17 17.97 -8.37 8.12
CA ASN A 17 18.85 -8.10 6.96
C ASN A 17 18.72 -9.16 5.85
N SER A 18 17.85 -10.15 6.04
CA SER A 18 17.58 -11.21 5.08
C SER A 18 16.12 -11.69 5.19
N LEU A 19 15.66 -12.37 4.14
CA LEU A 19 14.34 -12.99 4.12
C LEU A 19 14.22 -14.10 5.16
N GLU A 20 15.30 -14.84 5.37
CA GLU A 20 15.40 -15.95 6.32
C GLU A 20 15.22 -15.44 7.76
N ALA A 21 15.89 -14.36 8.14
CA ALA A 21 15.77 -13.77 9.47
C ALA A 21 14.32 -13.31 9.76
N LEU A 22 13.63 -12.78 8.75
CA LEU A 22 12.23 -12.40 8.87
C LEU A 22 11.31 -13.64 8.99
N ARG A 23 11.56 -14.69 8.21
CA ARG A 23 10.82 -15.96 8.27
C ARG A 23 10.95 -16.64 9.63
N GLU A 24 12.16 -16.70 10.17
CA GLU A 24 12.44 -17.25 11.49
C GLU A 24 11.68 -16.50 12.58
N LYS A 25 11.70 -15.15 12.53
CA LYS A 25 10.95 -14.35 13.50
C LYS A 25 9.44 -14.54 13.38
N ALA A 26 8.90 -14.56 12.16
CA ALA A 26 7.47 -14.81 11.94
C ALA A 26 7.04 -16.17 12.52
N SER A 27 7.84 -17.21 12.28
CA SER A 27 7.64 -18.55 12.83
C SER A 27 7.71 -18.57 14.37
N ALA A 28 8.73 -17.93 14.95
CA ALA A 28 8.89 -17.85 16.41
C ALA A 28 7.74 -17.11 17.10
N LEU A 29 7.09 -16.18 16.40
CA LEU A 29 5.91 -15.45 16.87
C LEU A 29 4.59 -16.17 16.55
N GLY A 30 4.63 -17.31 15.86
CA GLY A 30 3.42 -18.03 15.43
C GLY A 30 2.57 -17.26 14.40
N LEU A 31 3.17 -16.37 13.62
CA LEU A 31 2.48 -15.56 12.62
C LEU A 31 2.36 -16.31 11.29
N ASP A 32 1.14 -16.36 10.73
CA ASP A 32 0.89 -16.87 9.38
C ASP A 32 1.21 -15.78 8.34
N ILE A 33 2.50 -15.57 8.09
CA ILE A 33 2.99 -14.66 7.04
C ILE A 33 3.41 -15.49 5.83
N ARG A 34 2.78 -15.22 4.68
CA ARG A 34 3.13 -15.85 3.41
C ARG A 34 4.32 -15.15 2.77
N PHE A 35 5.28 -15.94 2.30
CA PHE A 35 6.46 -15.44 1.59
C PHE A 35 6.50 -16.03 0.19
N GLU A 36 6.78 -15.20 -0.80
CA GLU A 36 6.97 -15.61 -2.19
C GLU A 36 8.17 -14.85 -2.76
N THR A 37 9.05 -15.56 -3.48
CA THR A 37 10.22 -14.98 -4.16
C THR A 37 9.97 -14.82 -5.65
N ARG A 38 8.97 -15.52 -6.19
CA ARG A 38 8.53 -15.45 -7.58
C ARG A 38 7.50 -14.33 -7.78
N ILE A 39 7.94 -13.26 -8.43
CA ILE A 39 7.15 -12.03 -8.60
C ILE A 39 6.46 -11.95 -9.98
N GLU A 40 6.52 -13.00 -10.79
CA GLU A 40 5.99 -13.03 -12.16
C GLU A 40 4.50 -12.72 -12.18
N ALA A 41 3.76 -13.16 -11.16
CA ALA A 41 2.34 -12.85 -10.98
C ALA A 41 2.08 -11.33 -11.02
N LEU A 42 2.97 -10.51 -10.48
CA LEU A 42 2.82 -9.05 -10.46
C LEU A 42 2.82 -8.44 -11.87
N ARG A 43 3.42 -9.11 -12.86
CA ARG A 43 3.52 -8.63 -14.25
C ARG A 43 2.36 -9.11 -15.13
N THR A 44 1.48 -9.95 -14.60
CA THR A 44 0.37 -10.51 -15.38
C THR A 44 -0.84 -9.57 -15.41
N PRO A 45 -1.57 -9.50 -16.53
CA PRO A 45 -2.82 -8.75 -16.56
C PRO A 45 -3.87 -9.29 -15.58
N ILE A 46 -4.76 -8.43 -15.13
CA ILE A 46 -5.91 -8.77 -14.27
C ILE A 46 -7.13 -7.94 -14.63
N ARG A 47 -8.32 -8.55 -14.60
CA ARG A 47 -9.59 -7.83 -14.74
C ARG A 47 -10.04 -7.29 -13.38
N VAL A 48 -10.36 -6.00 -13.32
CA VAL A 48 -10.94 -5.31 -12.16
C VAL A 48 -12.19 -4.58 -12.61
N GLY A 49 -13.36 -5.09 -12.23
CA GLY A 49 -14.64 -4.61 -12.77
C GLY A 49 -14.69 -4.75 -14.29
N SER A 50 -14.95 -3.63 -14.98
CA SER A 50 -14.96 -3.55 -16.45
C SER A 50 -13.57 -3.36 -17.06
N ALA A 51 -12.56 -2.95 -16.29
CA ALA A 51 -11.22 -2.65 -16.78
C ALA A 51 -10.29 -3.87 -16.75
N VAL A 52 -9.30 -3.88 -17.64
CA VAL A 52 -8.18 -4.83 -17.61
C VAL A 52 -6.91 -4.05 -17.32
N LEU A 53 -6.30 -4.33 -16.17
CA LEU A 53 -5.02 -3.74 -15.78
C LEU A 53 -3.89 -4.52 -16.46
N PRO A 54 -2.85 -3.85 -16.98
CA PRO A 54 -1.75 -4.51 -17.68
C PRO A 54 -0.83 -5.31 -16.74
N ASN A 55 -0.87 -5.01 -15.44
CA ASN A 55 -0.13 -5.69 -14.39
C ASN A 55 -0.86 -5.53 -13.04
N ARG A 56 -0.36 -6.18 -11.99
CA ARG A 56 -0.98 -6.20 -10.65
C ARG A 56 -0.32 -5.24 -9.67
N LEU A 57 0.40 -4.24 -10.17
CA LEU A 57 1.00 -3.18 -9.35
C LEU A 57 0.01 -2.03 -9.23
N ALA A 58 -0.24 -1.60 -8.00
CA ALA A 58 -1.11 -0.47 -7.69
C ALA A 58 -0.35 0.57 -6.86
N ILE A 59 -0.57 1.84 -7.18
CA ILE A 59 -0.21 2.96 -6.31
C ILE A 59 -1.43 3.23 -5.44
N HIS A 60 -1.27 3.02 -4.14
CA HIS A 60 -2.32 3.26 -3.16
C HIS A 60 -2.59 4.76 -2.97
N PRO A 61 -3.75 5.15 -2.40
CA PRO A 61 -4.02 6.53 -2.01
C PRO A 61 -2.91 7.03 -1.10
N MET A 62 -2.22 8.07 -1.54
CA MET A 62 -1.12 8.71 -0.79
C MET A 62 -1.39 10.21 -0.78
N GLU A 63 -1.93 10.69 0.34
CA GLU A 63 -2.25 12.09 0.55
C GLU A 63 -0.98 12.95 0.46
N GLY A 64 -1.03 13.99 -0.36
CA GLY A 64 0.06 14.96 -0.49
C GLY A 64 -0.11 16.21 0.34
N CYS A 65 -1.34 16.56 0.74
CA CYS A 65 -1.66 17.85 1.37
C CYS A 65 -1.11 19.05 0.58
N ASP A 66 -1.06 18.96 -0.75
CA ASP A 66 -0.42 19.93 -1.64
C ASP A 66 -1.40 20.53 -2.66
N GLY A 67 -2.69 20.58 -2.30
CA GLY A 67 -3.71 21.32 -3.04
C GLY A 67 -3.72 22.81 -2.70
N THR A 68 -4.41 23.58 -3.54
CA THR A 68 -4.68 25.00 -3.32
C THR A 68 -5.74 25.21 -2.23
N PRO A 69 -5.88 26.42 -1.63
CA PRO A 69 -6.86 26.67 -0.57
C PRO A 69 -8.33 26.43 -0.96
N ASP A 70 -8.66 26.51 -2.25
CA ASP A 70 -9.98 26.20 -2.77
C ASP A 70 -10.21 24.69 -2.95
N GLY A 71 -9.22 23.84 -2.68
CA GLY A 71 -9.27 22.38 -2.78
C GLY A 71 -8.88 21.82 -4.16
N SER A 72 -8.41 22.65 -5.09
CA SER A 72 -7.93 22.19 -6.39
C SER A 72 -6.53 21.57 -6.29
N PRO A 73 -6.14 20.66 -7.22
CA PRO A 73 -4.76 20.17 -7.30
C PRO A 73 -3.78 21.32 -7.62
N ASP A 74 -2.67 21.44 -6.87
CA ASP A 74 -1.59 22.39 -7.20
C ASP A 74 -0.50 21.70 -8.05
N VAL A 75 0.52 22.46 -8.44
CA VAL A 75 1.63 22.04 -9.30
C VAL A 75 2.34 20.79 -8.79
N LEU A 76 2.44 20.63 -7.46
CA LEU A 76 3.08 19.46 -6.84
C LEU A 76 2.18 18.23 -6.90
N THR A 77 0.86 18.39 -6.72
CA THR A 77 -0.13 17.33 -6.89
C THR A 77 -0.07 16.82 -8.33
N ILE A 78 -0.15 17.71 -9.32
CA ILE A 78 -0.11 17.35 -10.74
C ILE A 78 1.19 16.61 -11.06
N ARG A 79 2.34 17.15 -10.63
CA ARG A 79 3.64 16.53 -10.84
C ARG A 79 3.74 15.13 -10.20
N ARG A 80 3.13 14.91 -9.02
CA ARG A 80 3.09 13.59 -8.35
C ARG A 80 2.31 12.59 -9.21
N TYR A 81 1.11 12.93 -9.65
CA TYR A 81 0.28 12.00 -10.42
C TYR A 81 0.80 11.75 -11.83
N GLU A 82 1.43 12.72 -12.48
CA GLU A 82 2.12 12.47 -13.76
C GLU A 82 3.24 11.44 -13.61
N ARG A 83 4.00 11.48 -12.51
CA ARG A 83 5.05 10.49 -12.24
C ARG A 83 4.47 9.11 -11.97
N PHE A 84 3.36 9.04 -11.23
CA PHE A 84 2.63 7.81 -11.00
C PHE A 84 2.10 7.21 -12.31
N ALA A 85 1.51 8.02 -13.18
CA ALA A 85 1.04 7.59 -14.49
C ALA A 85 2.19 7.08 -15.39
N LYS A 86 3.37 7.71 -15.33
CA LYS A 86 4.58 7.31 -16.09
C LYS A 86 5.30 6.09 -15.49
N SER A 87 4.93 5.63 -14.30
CA SER A 87 5.64 4.56 -13.58
C SER A 87 5.43 3.16 -14.17
N GLY A 88 4.36 2.97 -14.95
CA GLY A 88 3.96 1.66 -15.46
C GLY A 88 3.12 0.83 -14.49
N ALA A 89 2.70 1.37 -13.34
CA ALA A 89 1.71 0.72 -12.48
C ALA A 89 0.38 0.51 -13.23
N GLY A 90 -0.25 -0.64 -13.01
CA GLY A 90 -1.52 -0.97 -13.64
C GLY A 90 -2.70 -0.17 -13.10
N LEU A 91 -2.61 0.29 -11.85
CA LEU A 91 -3.61 1.13 -11.19
C LEU A 91 -2.95 2.28 -10.43
N VAL A 92 -3.51 3.48 -10.59
CA VAL A 92 -3.27 4.61 -9.69
C VAL A 92 -4.56 4.89 -8.94
N TRP A 93 -4.57 4.64 -7.63
CA TRP A 93 -5.69 4.99 -6.77
C TRP A 93 -5.42 6.37 -6.18
N PHE A 94 -6.20 7.36 -6.63
CA PHE A 94 -6.07 8.75 -6.24
C PHE A 94 -6.29 8.96 -4.73
N GLU A 95 -5.69 10.02 -4.18
CA GLU A 95 -5.83 10.41 -2.78
C GLU A 95 -7.26 10.77 -2.40
N ALA A 96 -7.51 10.84 -1.10
CA ALA A 96 -8.84 11.13 -0.59
C ALA A 96 -9.24 12.54 -1.01
N THR A 97 -10.29 12.66 -1.83
CA THR A 97 -10.79 13.95 -2.30
C THR A 97 -12.16 14.21 -1.68
N ALA A 98 -12.29 15.34 -0.97
CA ALA A 98 -13.57 15.73 -0.37
C ALA A 98 -14.63 15.97 -1.45
N VAL A 99 -15.79 15.33 -1.30
CA VAL A 99 -16.92 15.47 -2.25
C VAL A 99 -17.81 16.67 -1.95
N VAL A 100 -17.68 17.25 -0.75
CA VAL A 100 -18.37 18.46 -0.27
C VAL A 100 -17.39 19.33 0.50
N HIS A 101 -17.70 20.62 0.65
CA HIS A 101 -16.78 21.59 1.24
C HIS A 101 -16.53 21.33 2.73
N GLU A 102 -17.59 21.02 3.47
CA GLU A 102 -17.58 20.68 4.90
C GLU A 102 -16.88 19.34 5.20
N GLY A 103 -16.66 18.50 4.19
CA GLY A 103 -15.97 17.22 4.31
C GLY A 103 -14.46 17.31 4.12
N ARG A 104 -13.91 18.50 3.94
CA ARG A 104 -12.46 18.73 3.80
C ARG A 104 -11.76 18.45 5.12
N ALA A 105 -10.63 17.78 5.04
CA ALA A 105 -9.67 17.72 6.12
C ALA A 105 -8.64 18.85 5.92
N ASN A 106 -8.38 19.59 7.01
CA ASN A 106 -7.51 20.78 7.09
C ASN A 106 -8.09 22.06 6.47
#